data_AF-A0A1S3ZLK9-F1
#
_entry.id   AF-A0A1S3ZLK9-F1
#
_cell.length_a   1.000
_cell.length_b   1.000
_cell.length_c   1.000
_cell.angle_alpha   90.00
_cell.angle_beta   90.00
_cell.angle_gamma   90.00
#
_symmetry.space_group_name_H-M   'P 1'
#
loop_
_entity.id
_entity.type
_entity.pdbx_description
1 polymer ?
#
loop_
_entity_poly.entity_id
_entity_poly.type
_entity_poly.pdbx_seq_one_letter_code
_entity_poly.pdbx_strand_id
1 'polypeptide(L)'
;MEKLADCLDDAISDFLSFSNPKCCCEKLEILLTQDHVDVVLTPNGENLHRLFRLHPLHHVSLQAYMTLASAYKVYESDLLALDPECDKHQNDAFRMSRKSAAYSLLLAGATHHLFESESSLVVPLSNFWTTAGETLLSLVKSSIWNSFPKGRHIEEISFWSCQICGKCTLLDRIRVTFTNIHDRNAEFAEVTSQFLNCVTNITPKIWGFIIAEGGGYLKEVVDPINLRWLESRTPSVTHFATHATSGNAKETDSGFAAVQCHREMKVNLFQLSIHCLLYGAFLSTICFGPRSPLMSKVENLLSDEGILNS
;
A
#
# COMPACT_ATOMS: atom_id res chain seq x y z
N MET A 1 24.33 -12.44 -8.32
CA MET A 1 22.89 -12.46 -8.67
C MET A 1 22.23 -13.81 -8.39
N GLU A 2 22.80 -14.96 -8.80
CA GLU A 2 22.23 -16.30 -8.50
C GLU A 2 21.92 -16.49 -7.01
N LYS A 3 22.85 -16.15 -6.11
CA LYS A 3 22.63 -16.24 -4.65
C LYS A 3 21.43 -15.44 -4.12
N LEU A 4 21.07 -14.31 -4.74
CA LEU A 4 19.92 -13.50 -4.30
C LEU A 4 18.61 -14.08 -4.82
N ALA A 5 18.61 -14.58 -6.06
CA ALA A 5 17.49 -15.33 -6.60
C ALA A 5 17.24 -16.59 -5.78
N ASP A 6 18.30 -17.33 -5.40
CA ASP A 6 18.19 -18.51 -4.54
C ASP A 6 17.62 -18.18 -3.15
N CYS A 7 18.07 -17.09 -2.52
CA CYS A 7 17.51 -16.65 -1.23
C CYS A 7 16.05 -16.16 -1.33
N LEU A 8 15.71 -15.52 -2.44
CA LEU A 8 14.33 -15.09 -2.73
C LEU A 8 13.44 -16.32 -2.95
N ASP A 9 13.89 -17.27 -3.76
CA ASP A 9 13.18 -18.52 -4.05
C ASP A 9 13.02 -19.37 -2.79
N ASP A 10 14.02 -19.42 -1.90
CA ASP A 10 13.91 -20.07 -0.59
C ASP A 10 12.84 -19.39 0.29
N ALA A 11 12.85 -18.05 0.39
CA ALA A 11 11.86 -17.32 1.16
C ALA A 11 10.44 -17.45 0.60
N ILE A 12 10.29 -17.55 -0.73
CA ILE A 12 9.01 -17.79 -1.39
C ILE A 12 8.59 -19.25 -1.22
N SER A 13 9.53 -20.19 -1.29
CA SER A 13 9.29 -21.61 -1.06
C SER A 13 8.70 -21.84 0.34
N ASP A 14 9.21 -21.17 1.37
CA ASP A 14 8.65 -21.23 2.72
C ASP A 14 7.17 -20.84 2.78
N PHE A 15 6.78 -19.83 2.00
CA PHE A 15 5.38 -19.41 1.90
C PHE A 15 4.51 -20.45 1.17
N LEU A 16 5.03 -21.03 0.09
CA LEU A 16 4.29 -21.98 -0.75
C LEU A 16 4.22 -23.40 -0.17
N SER A 17 5.22 -23.84 0.59
CA SER A 17 5.38 -25.25 0.99
C SER A 17 4.88 -25.57 2.40
N PHE A 18 4.97 -24.63 3.34
CA PHE A 18 4.66 -24.89 4.75
C PHE A 18 3.52 -24.01 5.30
N SER A 19 2.92 -23.16 4.48
CA SER A 19 1.95 -22.14 4.94
C SER A 19 2.48 -21.38 6.17
N ASN A 20 3.76 -20.99 6.14
CA ASN A 20 4.39 -20.23 7.23
C ASN A 20 4.60 -18.77 6.78
N PRO A 21 3.52 -17.97 6.71
CA PRO A 21 3.60 -16.60 6.21
C PRO A 21 4.50 -15.74 7.09
N LYS A 22 4.60 -16.04 8.39
CA LYS A 22 5.49 -15.34 9.32
C LYS A 22 6.96 -15.49 8.94
N CYS A 23 7.45 -16.72 8.76
CA CYS A 23 8.84 -16.98 8.40
C CYS A 23 9.19 -16.33 7.05
N CYS A 24 8.29 -16.44 6.07
CA CYS A 24 8.44 -15.77 4.78
C CYS A 24 8.59 -14.25 4.95
N CYS A 25 7.70 -13.62 5.71
CA CYS A 25 7.76 -12.18 5.97
C CYS A 25 9.08 -11.77 6.60
N GLU A 26 9.54 -12.49 7.63
CA GLU A 26 10.81 -12.20 8.31
C GLU A 26 12.01 -12.31 7.36
N LYS A 27 12.10 -13.37 6.56
CA LYS A 27 13.17 -13.56 5.57
C LYS A 27 13.18 -12.44 4.52
N LEU A 28 12.03 -12.12 3.95
CA LEU A 28 11.93 -11.08 2.91
C LEU A 28 12.20 -9.67 3.46
N GLU A 29 11.77 -9.36 4.68
CA GLU A 29 12.09 -8.08 5.35
C GLU A 29 13.59 -7.92 5.58
N ILE A 30 14.30 -9.00 5.93
CA ILE A 30 15.77 -9.00 6.06
C ILE A 30 16.41 -8.71 4.70
N LEU A 31 15.98 -9.41 3.64
CA LEU A 31 16.49 -9.21 2.28
C LEU A 31 16.30 -7.76 1.78
N LEU A 32 15.22 -7.12 2.20
CA LEU A 32 14.92 -5.73 1.84
C LEU A 32 15.68 -4.70 2.69
N THR A 33 15.96 -5.00 3.95
CA THR A 33 16.48 -4.01 4.91
C THR A 33 18.01 -4.01 4.98
N GLN A 34 18.64 -5.18 4.84
CA GLN A 34 20.10 -5.33 4.95
C GLN A 34 20.78 -5.13 3.59
N ASP A 35 21.96 -4.51 3.61
CA ASP A 35 22.82 -4.48 2.43
C ASP A 35 23.56 -5.83 2.32
N HIS A 36 23.34 -6.53 1.21
CA HIS A 36 23.90 -7.87 0.98
C HIS A 36 25.20 -7.74 0.21
N VAL A 37 26.27 -8.37 0.69
CA VAL A 37 27.59 -8.33 0.05
C VAL A 37 27.69 -9.45 -0.99
N ASP A 38 27.80 -9.08 -2.26
CA ASP A 38 28.36 -9.98 -3.29
C ASP A 38 29.85 -9.66 -3.44
N VAL A 39 30.70 -10.69 -3.47
CA VAL A 39 32.13 -10.53 -3.72
C VAL A 39 32.35 -10.80 -5.20
N VAL A 40 32.57 -9.75 -5.97
CA VAL A 40 32.89 -9.85 -7.40
C VAL A 40 34.39 -9.68 -7.57
N LEU A 41 35.04 -10.66 -8.19
CA LEU A 41 36.45 -10.53 -8.56
C LEU A 41 36.57 -9.54 -9.71
N THR A 42 37.34 -8.47 -9.51
CA THR A 42 37.73 -7.57 -10.60
C THR A 42 38.68 -8.30 -11.56
N PRO A 43 38.83 -7.82 -12.82
CA PRO A 43 39.79 -8.37 -13.78
C PRO A 43 41.24 -8.40 -13.25
N ASN A 44 41.54 -7.59 -12.24
CA ASN A 44 42.86 -7.47 -11.61
C ASN A 44 43.03 -8.39 -10.38
N GLY A 45 42.03 -9.22 -10.05
CA GLY A 45 42.08 -10.15 -8.91
C GLY A 45 41.72 -9.53 -7.55
N GLU A 46 41.29 -8.28 -7.51
CA GLU A 46 40.80 -7.64 -6.27
C GLU A 46 39.34 -8.00 -6.01
N ASN A 47 39.02 -8.29 -4.74
CA ASN A 47 37.65 -8.53 -4.27
C ASN A 47 36.88 -7.21 -4.20
N LEU A 48 35.94 -7.02 -5.12
CA LEU A 48 34.98 -5.92 -5.06
C LEU A 48 33.76 -6.36 -4.24
N HIS A 49 33.57 -5.75 -3.08
CA HIS A 49 32.35 -5.92 -2.30
C HIS A 49 31.25 -5.04 -2.89
N ARG A 50 30.27 -5.64 -3.56
CA ARG A 50 29.06 -4.93 -3.99
C ARG A 50 27.97 -5.15 -2.97
N LEU A 51 27.49 -4.05 -2.40
CA LEU A 51 26.30 -4.04 -1.55
C LEU A 51 25.07 -4.01 -2.45
N PHE A 52 24.13 -4.93 -2.23
CA PHE A 52 22.89 -5.03 -2.97
C PHE A 52 21.69 -5.03 -2.02
N ARG A 53 20.65 -4.33 -2.45
CA ARG A 53 19.36 -4.23 -1.76
C ARG A 53 18.26 -4.42 -2.79
N LEU A 54 17.21 -5.15 -2.43
CA LEU A 54 16.04 -5.30 -3.30
C LEU A 54 15.41 -3.92 -3.53
N HIS A 55 15.25 -3.55 -4.80
CA HIS A 55 14.82 -2.22 -5.22
C HIS A 55 13.40 -2.29 -5.77
N PRO A 56 12.46 -1.42 -5.36
CA PRO A 56 11.05 -1.53 -5.74
C PRO A 56 10.78 -1.40 -7.24
N LEU A 57 11.71 -0.84 -8.01
CA LEU A 57 11.64 -0.75 -9.48
C LEU A 57 12.33 -1.90 -10.22
N HIS A 58 12.93 -2.87 -9.53
CA HIS A 58 13.62 -3.99 -10.16
C HIS A 58 12.70 -5.22 -10.26
N HIS A 59 12.56 -5.80 -11.45
CA HIS A 59 11.62 -6.90 -11.72
C HIS A 59 11.78 -8.11 -10.78
N VAL A 60 13.02 -8.51 -10.46
CA VAL A 60 13.29 -9.59 -9.48
C VAL A 60 12.78 -9.23 -8.09
N SER A 61 12.84 -7.95 -7.70
CA SER A 61 12.40 -7.48 -6.39
C SER A 61 10.88 -7.34 -6.31
N LEU A 62 10.18 -7.07 -7.42
CA LEU A 62 8.71 -6.99 -7.45
C LEU A 62 8.06 -8.26 -6.88
N GLN A 63 8.63 -9.43 -7.16
CA GLN A 63 8.14 -10.69 -6.60
C GLN A 63 8.26 -10.75 -5.08
N ALA A 64 9.34 -10.21 -4.50
CA ALA A 64 9.47 -10.10 -3.04
C ALA A 64 8.37 -9.22 -2.44
N TYR A 65 8.09 -8.06 -3.04
CA TYR A 65 7.05 -7.15 -2.55
C TYR A 65 5.64 -7.73 -2.72
N MET A 66 5.36 -8.41 -3.84
CA MET A 66 4.11 -9.15 -4.07
C MET A 66 3.90 -10.24 -3.01
N THR A 67 4.94 -11.03 -2.76
CA THR A 67 4.90 -12.09 -1.75
C THR A 67 4.71 -11.52 -0.36
N LEU A 68 5.40 -10.43 0.01
CA LEU A 68 5.19 -9.76 1.31
C LEU A 68 3.77 -9.26 1.50
N ALA A 69 3.23 -8.53 0.52
CA ALA A 69 1.86 -8.04 0.58
C ALA A 69 0.86 -9.19 0.83
N SER A 70 1.06 -10.32 0.13
CA SER A 70 0.21 -11.50 0.23
C SER A 70 0.42 -12.27 1.54
N ALA A 71 1.67 -12.50 1.94
CA ALA A 71 2.02 -13.23 3.15
C ALA A 71 1.52 -12.51 4.40
N TYR A 72 1.63 -11.18 4.47
CA TYR A 72 1.05 -10.43 5.59
C TYR A 72 -0.48 -10.53 5.64
N LYS A 73 -1.17 -10.56 4.49
CA LYS A 73 -2.62 -10.75 4.42
C LYS A 73 -3.06 -12.14 4.88
N VAL A 74 -2.32 -13.18 4.50
CA VAL A 74 -2.55 -14.54 4.98
C VAL A 74 -2.28 -14.62 6.48
N TYR A 75 -1.19 -14.02 6.95
CA TYR A 75 -0.85 -14.03 8.37
C TYR A 75 -1.90 -13.31 9.24
N GLU A 76 -2.44 -12.19 8.76
CA GLU A 76 -3.61 -11.54 9.37
C GLU A 76 -4.79 -12.51 9.51
N SER A 77 -5.12 -13.23 8.43
CA SER A 77 -6.24 -14.18 8.41
C SER A 77 -6.02 -15.34 9.38
N ASP A 78 -4.80 -15.87 9.45
CA ASP A 78 -4.43 -16.96 10.37
C ASP A 78 -4.57 -16.52 11.83
N LEU A 79 -4.13 -15.29 12.17
CA LEU A 79 -4.26 -14.74 13.52
C LEU A 79 -5.72 -14.59 13.95
N LEU A 80 -6.58 -14.12 13.04
CA LEU A 80 -8.02 -13.96 13.32
C LEU A 80 -8.74 -15.31 13.42
N ALA A 81 -8.30 -16.33 12.69
CA ALA A 81 -8.87 -17.67 12.72
C ALA A 81 -8.52 -18.45 13.99
N LEU A 82 -7.35 -18.20 14.58
CA LEU A 82 -6.86 -18.89 15.78
C LEU A 82 -7.68 -18.55 17.03
N ASP A 83 -7.92 -17.27 17.28
CA ASP A 83 -8.73 -16.80 18.41
C ASP A 83 -9.25 -15.38 18.12
N PRO A 84 -10.50 -15.25 17.63
CA PRO A 84 -11.06 -13.98 17.20
C PRO A 84 -11.39 -13.04 18.38
N GLU A 85 -11.43 -13.53 19.62
CA GLU A 85 -11.76 -12.72 20.80
C GLU A 85 -10.52 -12.27 21.59
N CYS A 86 -9.34 -12.84 21.28
CA CYS A 86 -8.09 -12.44 21.90
C CYS A 86 -7.63 -11.06 21.40
N ASP A 87 -7.69 -10.06 22.30
CA ASP A 87 -7.21 -8.68 22.06
C ASP A 87 -5.80 -8.63 21.46
N LYS A 88 -4.91 -9.55 21.87
CA LYS A 88 -3.54 -9.61 21.36
C LYS A 88 -3.50 -10.04 19.88
N HIS A 89 -4.22 -11.09 19.51
CA HIS A 89 -4.27 -11.58 18.13
C HIS A 89 -4.97 -10.57 17.22
N GLN A 90 -6.00 -9.90 17.70
CA GLN A 90 -6.63 -8.78 16.98
C GLN A 90 -5.61 -7.67 16.70
N ASN A 91 -4.89 -7.19 17.72
CA ASN A 91 -3.88 -6.14 17.53
C ASN A 91 -2.76 -6.57 16.57
N ASP A 92 -2.29 -7.81 16.67
CA ASP A 92 -1.28 -8.34 15.75
C ASP A 92 -1.83 -8.47 14.32
N ALA A 93 -3.07 -8.93 14.14
CA ALA A 93 -3.73 -9.00 12.84
C ALA A 93 -3.85 -7.60 12.20
N PHE A 94 -4.20 -6.58 12.97
CA PHE A 94 -4.24 -5.19 12.49
C PHE A 94 -2.88 -4.67 12.06
N ARG A 95 -1.82 -5.04 12.79
CA ARG A 95 -0.44 -4.73 12.39
C ARG A 95 -0.07 -5.41 11.07
N MET A 96 -0.47 -6.68 10.88
CA MET A 96 -0.25 -7.38 9.61
C MET A 96 -1.07 -6.76 8.47
N SER A 97 -2.33 -6.38 8.72
CA SER A 97 -3.21 -5.69 7.78
C SER A 97 -2.59 -4.37 7.30
N ARG A 98 -2.05 -3.57 8.23
CA ARG A 98 -1.30 -2.33 7.90
C ARG A 98 -0.09 -2.62 7.01
N LYS A 99 0.70 -3.64 7.32
CA LYS A 99 1.86 -4.02 6.50
C LYS A 99 1.46 -4.49 5.10
N SER A 100 0.42 -5.31 5.00
CA SER A 100 -0.12 -5.76 3.71
C SER A 100 -0.58 -4.57 2.86
N ALA A 101 -1.33 -3.63 3.45
CA ALA A 101 -1.78 -2.41 2.77
C ALA A 101 -0.60 -1.52 2.35
N ALA A 102 0.42 -1.38 3.20
CA ALA A 102 1.63 -0.60 2.90
C ALA A 102 2.38 -1.14 1.68
N TYR A 103 2.64 -2.46 1.66
CA TYR A 103 3.33 -3.11 0.55
C TYR A 103 2.49 -3.12 -0.72
N SER A 104 1.18 -3.30 -0.61
CA SER A 104 0.27 -3.21 -1.76
C SER A 104 0.27 -1.81 -2.38
N LEU A 105 0.26 -0.76 -1.55
CA LEU A 105 0.33 0.63 -2.03
C LEU A 105 1.68 0.96 -2.66
N LEU A 106 2.78 0.53 -2.05
CA LEU A 106 4.13 0.68 -2.60
C LEU A 106 4.26 -0.03 -3.96
N LEU A 107 3.74 -1.25 -4.07
CA LEU A 107 3.77 -2.03 -5.31
C LEU A 107 2.94 -1.36 -6.41
N ALA A 108 1.78 -0.80 -6.06
CA ALA A 108 0.95 -0.05 -7.00
C ALA A 108 1.66 1.20 -7.52
N GLY A 109 2.30 1.99 -6.63
CA GLY A 109 3.09 3.16 -7.03
C GLY A 109 4.33 2.80 -7.85
N ALA A 110 5.06 1.75 -7.48
CA ALA A 110 6.20 1.23 -8.23
C ALA A 110 5.81 0.78 -9.63
N THR A 111 4.72 0.03 -9.75
CA THR A 111 4.24 -0.43 -11.05
C THR A 111 3.71 0.73 -11.89
N HIS A 112 3.11 1.76 -11.26
CA HIS A 112 2.69 2.96 -11.97
C HIS A 112 3.88 3.68 -12.59
N HIS A 113 4.94 3.88 -11.82
CA HIS A 113 6.16 4.50 -12.31
C HIS A 113 6.78 3.71 -13.47
N LEU A 114 6.83 2.38 -13.38
CA LEU A 114 7.31 1.54 -14.48
C LEU A 114 6.39 1.64 -15.71
N PHE A 115 5.07 1.70 -15.51
CA PHE A 115 4.09 1.82 -16.58
C PHE A 115 4.24 3.13 -17.40
N GLU A 116 4.72 4.22 -16.79
CA GLU A 116 5.02 5.45 -17.53
C GLU A 116 6.06 5.24 -18.64
N SER A 117 6.94 4.26 -18.48
CA SER A 117 7.93 3.84 -19.49
C SER A 117 7.51 2.60 -20.28
N GLU A 118 6.71 1.71 -19.68
CA GLU A 118 6.33 0.41 -20.22
C GLU A 118 4.82 0.16 -20.16
N SER A 119 4.10 0.56 -21.21
CA SER A 119 2.64 0.49 -21.27
C SER A 119 2.06 -0.93 -21.18
N SER A 120 2.87 -1.96 -21.45
CA SER A 120 2.52 -3.38 -21.30
C SER A 120 2.13 -3.75 -19.85
N LEU A 121 2.52 -2.93 -18.88
CA LEU A 121 2.22 -3.13 -17.45
C LEU A 121 0.81 -2.68 -17.04
N VAL A 122 -0.05 -2.25 -17.96
CA VAL A 122 -1.41 -1.76 -17.64
C VAL A 122 -2.26 -2.80 -16.88
N VAL A 123 -2.11 -4.10 -17.20
CA VAL A 123 -2.82 -5.19 -16.52
C VAL A 123 -2.34 -5.38 -15.08
N PRO A 124 -1.04 -5.61 -14.80
CA PRO A 124 -0.57 -5.69 -13.41
C PRO A 124 -0.81 -4.39 -12.65
N LEU A 125 -0.71 -3.22 -13.30
CA LEU A 125 -1.03 -1.93 -12.70
C LEU A 125 -2.49 -1.87 -12.20
N SER A 126 -3.45 -2.29 -13.04
CA SER A 126 -4.87 -2.38 -12.67
C SER A 126 -5.07 -3.28 -11.44
N ASN A 127 -4.45 -4.45 -11.42
CA ASN A 127 -4.54 -5.40 -10.31
C ASN A 127 -3.93 -4.85 -9.02
N PHE A 128 -2.78 -4.19 -9.08
CA PHE A 128 -2.11 -3.67 -7.89
C PHE A 128 -2.84 -2.46 -7.29
N TRP A 129 -3.36 -1.53 -8.11
CA TRP A 129 -4.21 -0.47 -7.58
C TRP A 129 -5.48 -1.02 -6.93
N THR A 130 -6.12 -2.00 -7.56
CA THR A 130 -7.30 -2.65 -6.98
C THR A 130 -6.97 -3.33 -5.65
N THR A 131 -5.85 -4.07 -5.60
CA THR A 131 -5.40 -4.77 -4.38
C THR A 131 -5.02 -3.79 -3.27
N ALA A 132 -4.36 -2.68 -3.60
CA ALA A 132 -4.09 -1.60 -2.65
C ALA A 132 -5.39 -1.01 -2.10
N GLY A 133 -6.39 -0.80 -2.97
CA GLY A 133 -7.71 -0.36 -2.57
C GLY A 133 -8.40 -1.32 -1.61
N GLU A 134 -8.42 -2.61 -1.92
CA GLU A 134 -9.03 -3.66 -1.08
C GLU A 134 -8.37 -3.79 0.29
N THR A 135 -7.03 -3.79 0.33
CA THR A 135 -6.28 -3.92 1.59
C THR A 135 -6.47 -2.69 2.49
N LEU A 136 -6.50 -1.48 1.91
CA LEU A 136 -6.84 -0.26 2.64
C LEU A 136 -8.29 -0.25 3.13
N LEU A 137 -9.24 -0.70 2.31
CA LEU A 137 -10.65 -0.78 2.71
C LEU A 137 -10.85 -1.79 3.84
N SER A 138 -10.18 -2.95 3.77
CA SER A 138 -10.15 -3.95 4.85
C SER A 138 -9.62 -3.33 6.15
N LEU A 139 -8.53 -2.57 6.07
CA LEU A 139 -7.96 -1.86 7.20
C LEU A 139 -8.96 -0.86 7.81
N VAL A 140 -9.70 -0.10 6.98
CA VAL A 140 -10.74 0.83 7.45
C VAL A 140 -11.88 0.11 8.18
N LYS A 141 -12.23 -1.11 7.74
CA LYS A 141 -13.31 -1.91 8.32
C LYS A 141 -12.94 -2.65 9.60
N SER A 142 -11.67 -2.63 10.01
CA SER A 142 -11.22 -3.34 11.22
C SER A 142 -11.97 -2.90 12.48
N SER A 143 -12.41 -3.86 13.30
CA SER A 143 -13.09 -3.58 14.57
C SER A 143 -12.21 -2.87 15.60
N ILE A 144 -10.88 -2.91 15.43
CA ILE A 144 -9.89 -2.29 16.33
C ILE A 144 -9.97 -0.77 16.33
N TRP A 145 -10.57 -0.15 15.30
CA TRP A 145 -10.90 1.27 15.34
C TRP A 145 -11.76 1.65 16.57
N ASN A 146 -12.56 0.71 17.08
CA ASN A 146 -13.43 0.91 18.23
C ASN A 146 -12.71 0.68 19.58
N SER A 147 -11.58 -0.04 19.59
CA SER A 147 -10.81 -0.37 20.80
C SER A 147 -9.77 0.69 21.17
N PHE A 148 -9.44 1.63 20.27
CA PHE A 148 -8.59 2.75 20.62
C PHE A 148 -9.16 3.50 21.85
N PRO A 149 -8.33 3.90 22.84
CA PRO A 149 -8.79 4.45 24.14
C PRO A 149 -9.72 5.67 24.03
N LYS A 150 -9.73 6.34 22.88
CA LYS A 150 -10.54 7.52 22.57
C LYS A 150 -11.59 7.24 21.45
N GLY A 151 -11.67 6.01 20.94
CA GLY A 151 -12.47 5.57 19.78
C GLY A 151 -13.93 5.20 20.05
N ARG A 152 -14.42 5.26 21.30
CA ARG A 152 -15.81 4.90 21.68
C ARG A 152 -16.91 5.76 21.03
N HIS A 153 -16.56 6.76 20.22
CA HIS A 153 -17.49 7.60 19.46
C HIS A 153 -17.07 7.80 17.98
N ILE A 154 -16.20 6.94 17.43
CA ILE A 154 -16.04 6.90 15.97
C ILE A 154 -17.27 6.14 15.46
N GLU A 155 -18.35 6.89 15.20
CA GLU A 155 -19.52 6.40 14.45
C GLU A 155 -19.02 5.57 13.26
N GLU A 156 -19.75 4.50 12.93
CA GLU A 156 -19.55 3.81 11.66
C GLU A 156 -19.44 4.88 10.57
N ILE A 157 -18.31 4.88 9.87
CA ILE A 157 -18.12 5.78 8.75
C ILE A 157 -19.09 5.30 7.69
N SER A 158 -20.30 5.82 7.74
CA SER A 158 -21.21 5.76 6.62
C SER A 158 -20.58 6.58 5.51
N PHE A 159 -20.67 6.08 4.28
CA PHE A 159 -20.22 6.79 3.07
C PHE A 159 -20.68 8.26 3.04
N TRP A 160 -21.85 8.57 3.61
CA TRP A 160 -22.38 9.94 3.70
C TRP A 160 -21.52 10.89 4.53
N SER A 161 -20.73 10.37 5.49
CA SER A 161 -19.82 11.15 6.32
C SER A 161 -18.45 11.40 5.67
N CYS A 162 -18.02 10.53 4.76
CA CYS A 162 -16.85 10.73 3.91
C CYS A 162 -17.30 11.39 2.61
N GLN A 163 -17.32 12.73 2.58
CA GLN A 163 -17.64 13.48 1.37
C GLN A 163 -16.94 12.86 0.15
N ILE A 164 -17.74 12.52 -0.87
CA ILE A 164 -17.25 12.18 -2.22
C ILE A 164 -16.17 13.20 -2.56
N CYS A 165 -15.00 12.71 -2.99
CA CYS A 165 -13.88 13.57 -3.32
C CYS A 165 -14.30 14.58 -4.39
N GLY A 166 -14.66 15.80 -3.97
CA GLY A 166 -15.09 16.87 -4.88
C GLY A 166 -13.96 17.41 -5.76
N LYS A 167 -12.77 16.82 -5.69
CA LYS A 167 -11.58 17.21 -6.44
C LYS A 167 -11.32 16.33 -7.67
N CYS A 168 -12.03 15.21 -7.82
CA CYS A 168 -11.94 14.40 -9.02
C CYS A 168 -13.30 13.86 -9.45
N THR A 169 -13.44 13.64 -10.75
CA THR A 169 -14.64 13.09 -11.39
C THR A 169 -14.58 11.57 -11.54
N LEU A 170 -13.66 10.91 -10.83
CA LEU A 170 -13.37 9.47 -11.01
C LEU A 170 -14.60 8.59 -10.76
N LEU A 171 -15.39 8.91 -9.73
CA LEU A 171 -16.62 8.20 -9.41
C LEU A 171 -17.71 8.42 -10.47
N ASP A 172 -17.91 9.68 -10.87
CA ASP A 172 -18.88 10.04 -11.92
C ASP A 172 -18.51 9.40 -13.25
N ARG A 173 -17.22 9.36 -13.58
CA ARG A 173 -16.71 8.72 -14.79
C ARG A 173 -16.94 7.24 -14.76
N ILE A 174 -16.65 6.55 -13.66
CA ILE A 174 -16.96 5.12 -13.58
C ILE A 174 -18.44 4.87 -13.77
N ARG A 175 -19.32 5.68 -13.15
CA ARG A 175 -20.78 5.64 -13.38
C ARG A 175 -21.15 5.84 -14.87
N VAL A 176 -20.39 6.63 -15.62
CA VAL A 176 -20.59 6.88 -17.06
C VAL A 176 -19.90 5.85 -17.96
N THR A 177 -18.73 5.31 -17.59
CA THR A 177 -17.97 4.28 -18.31
C THR A 177 -18.77 2.98 -18.43
N PHE A 178 -19.75 2.75 -17.55
CA PHE A 178 -20.79 1.72 -17.74
C PHE A 178 -21.57 1.84 -19.06
N THR A 179 -21.58 3.01 -19.70
CA THR A 179 -22.58 3.35 -20.72
C THR A 179 -22.04 3.85 -22.06
N ASN A 180 -20.78 4.31 -22.19
CA ASN A 180 -20.34 4.87 -23.49
C ASN A 180 -18.83 4.81 -23.77
N ILE A 181 -18.46 4.84 -25.06
CA ILE A 181 -17.08 4.80 -25.56
C ILE A 181 -16.80 6.11 -26.33
N HIS A 182 -16.10 7.05 -25.72
CA HIS A 182 -15.53 8.22 -26.40
C HIS A 182 -13.99 8.18 -26.40
N ASP A 183 -13.33 9.23 -26.90
CA ASP A 183 -11.87 9.28 -27.12
C ASP A 183 -11.06 8.85 -25.88
N ARG A 184 -10.56 7.61 -25.94
CA ARG A 184 -9.98 6.90 -24.81
C ARG A 184 -8.66 7.50 -24.33
N ASN A 185 -7.92 8.20 -25.19
CA ASN A 185 -6.57 8.68 -24.84
C ASN A 185 -6.63 9.98 -24.02
N ALA A 186 -7.47 10.93 -24.44
CA ALA A 186 -7.70 12.15 -23.66
C ALA A 186 -8.38 11.84 -22.31
N GLU A 187 -9.34 10.91 -22.32
CA GLU A 187 -9.99 10.42 -21.11
C GLU A 187 -8.98 9.74 -20.16
N PHE A 188 -8.08 8.90 -20.68
CA PHE A 188 -7.05 8.24 -19.90
C PHE A 188 -6.10 9.22 -19.19
N ALA A 189 -5.54 10.18 -19.93
CA ALA A 189 -4.60 11.14 -19.38
C ALA A 189 -5.25 11.99 -18.28
N GLU A 190 -6.49 12.43 -18.50
CA GLU A 190 -7.23 13.23 -17.54
C GLU A 190 -7.58 12.44 -16.27
N VAL A 191 -8.12 11.22 -16.42
CA VAL A 191 -8.45 10.33 -15.30
C VAL A 191 -7.22 10.02 -14.47
N THR A 192 -6.11 9.68 -15.13
CA THR A 192 -4.83 9.37 -14.48
C THR A 192 -4.32 10.58 -13.71
N SER A 193 -4.35 11.78 -14.30
CA SER A 193 -3.92 13.01 -13.63
C SER A 193 -4.77 13.33 -12.40
N GLN A 194 -6.10 13.24 -12.51
CA GLN A 194 -7.01 13.46 -11.38
C GLN A 194 -6.77 12.44 -10.25
N PHE A 195 -6.61 11.16 -10.61
CA PHE A 195 -6.28 10.10 -9.66
C PHE A 195 -4.96 10.36 -8.94
N LEU A 196 -3.87 10.63 -9.69
CA LEU A 196 -2.55 10.90 -9.13
C LEU A 196 -2.54 12.10 -8.20
N ASN A 197 -3.26 13.17 -8.54
CA ASN A 197 -3.44 14.33 -7.66
C ASN A 197 -4.12 13.97 -6.35
N CYS A 198 -5.16 13.13 -6.39
CA CYS A 198 -5.85 12.66 -5.19
C CYS A 198 -4.94 11.80 -4.31
N VAL A 199 -4.32 10.76 -4.86
CA VAL A 199 -3.49 9.84 -4.07
C VAL A 199 -2.22 10.52 -3.53
N THR A 200 -1.59 11.41 -4.31
CA THR A 200 -0.43 12.19 -3.84
C THR A 200 -0.80 13.14 -2.71
N ASN A 201 -2.02 13.69 -2.71
CA ASN A 201 -2.49 14.57 -1.63
C ASN A 201 -2.94 13.81 -0.38
N ILE A 202 -3.47 12.59 -0.52
CA ILE A 202 -4.01 11.81 0.60
C ILE A 202 -2.93 10.97 1.28
N THR A 203 -2.07 10.31 0.51
CA THR A 203 -1.07 9.35 1.03
C THR A 203 -0.19 9.94 2.15
N PRO A 204 0.40 11.14 2.04
CA PRO A 204 1.25 11.71 3.09
C PRO A 204 0.54 11.87 4.45
N LYS A 205 -0.78 12.05 4.44
CA LYS A 205 -1.58 12.22 5.66
C LYS A 205 -1.74 10.91 6.46
N ILE A 206 -1.59 9.78 5.79
CA ILE A 206 -1.87 8.46 6.36
C ILE A 206 -0.65 7.54 6.38
N TRP A 207 0.37 7.83 5.57
CA TRP A 207 1.54 6.96 5.40
C TRP A 207 2.24 6.68 6.72
N GLY A 208 2.49 7.71 7.51
CA GLY A 208 3.09 7.58 8.84
C GLY A 208 2.33 6.62 9.76
N PHE A 209 0.99 6.63 9.71
CA PHE A 209 0.14 5.72 10.49
C PHE A 209 0.23 4.27 10.00
N ILE A 210 0.22 4.08 8.68
CA ILE A 210 0.33 2.77 8.04
C ILE A 210 1.67 2.12 8.42
N ILE A 211 2.77 2.88 8.45
CA ILE A 211 4.12 2.34 8.72
C ILE A 211 4.56 2.42 10.20
N ALA A 212 3.81 3.08 11.09
CA ALA A 212 4.23 3.40 12.46
C ALA A 212 4.76 2.18 13.27
N GLU A 213 4.13 1.02 13.09
CA GLU A 213 4.54 -0.25 13.73
C GLU A 213 5.04 -1.29 12.72
N GLY A 214 5.20 -0.87 11.46
CA GLY A 214 5.88 -1.62 10.43
C GLY A 214 7.37 -1.64 10.71
N GLY A 215 7.83 -2.50 11.61
CA GLY A 215 9.25 -2.85 11.65
C GLY A 215 9.67 -3.39 10.28
N GLY A 216 10.84 -2.98 9.78
CA GLY A 216 11.40 -3.45 8.51
C GLY A 216 11.60 -2.34 7.46
N TYR A 217 11.57 -2.74 6.19
CA TYR A 217 11.94 -1.90 5.04
C TYR A 217 11.04 -0.68 4.85
N LEU A 218 9.75 -0.77 5.22
CA LEU A 218 8.77 0.29 4.99
C LEU A 218 9.12 1.63 5.65
N LYS A 219 9.93 1.62 6.72
CA LYS A 219 10.41 2.87 7.36
C LYS A 219 11.37 3.68 6.49
N GLU A 220 11.97 3.03 5.51
CA GLU A 220 12.94 3.60 4.58
C GLU A 220 12.27 4.19 3.33
N VAL A 221 10.97 3.95 3.17
CA VAL A 221 10.14 4.44 2.07
C VAL A 221 9.60 5.81 2.42
N VAL A 222 10.12 6.83 1.74
CA VAL A 222 9.73 8.23 1.94
C VAL A 222 8.32 8.48 1.42
N ASP A 223 8.04 8.03 0.19
CA ASP A 223 6.75 8.18 -0.48
C ASP A 223 6.48 6.94 -1.34
N PRO A 224 5.39 6.18 -1.12
CA PRO A 224 5.08 4.98 -1.89
C PRO A 224 4.47 5.29 -3.26
N ILE A 225 4.05 6.54 -3.52
CA ILE A 225 3.45 6.97 -4.79
C ILE A 225 4.51 7.66 -5.67
N ASN A 226 5.26 8.60 -5.09
CA ASN A 226 6.28 9.35 -5.82
C ASN A 226 7.67 8.76 -5.56
N LEU A 227 8.15 7.94 -6.48
CA LEU A 227 9.42 7.22 -6.32
C LEU A 227 10.68 8.03 -6.71
N ARG A 228 10.56 9.34 -6.96
CA ARG A 228 11.73 10.21 -7.24
C ARG A 228 12.77 10.23 -6.12
N TRP A 229 12.39 9.88 -4.89
CA TRP A 229 13.35 9.76 -3.79
C TRP A 229 14.41 8.66 -4.03
N LEU A 230 14.12 7.67 -4.90
CA LEU A 230 15.09 6.64 -5.29
C LEU A 230 16.21 7.19 -6.16
N GLU A 231 15.93 8.21 -6.99
CA GLU A 231 16.91 8.87 -7.87
C GLU A 231 17.93 9.71 -7.05
N SER A 232 17.52 10.16 -5.86
CA SER A 232 18.32 11.03 -4.98
C SER A 232 19.28 10.29 -4.03
N ARG A 233 19.29 8.95 -4.03
CA ARG A 233 20.26 8.15 -3.23
C ARG A 233 21.66 8.15 -3.88
N THR A 234 22.31 9.31 -3.92
CA THR A 234 23.76 9.34 -3.73
C THR A 234 24.05 8.83 -2.31
N PRO A 235 25.10 8.03 -2.06
CA PRO A 235 25.41 7.52 -0.74
C PRO A 235 25.97 8.64 0.13
N SER A 236 25.12 9.55 0.60
CA SER A 236 25.48 10.51 1.64
C SER A 236 25.20 9.88 2.99
N VAL A 237 26.26 9.44 3.65
CA VAL A 237 26.30 9.29 5.11
C VAL A 237 25.99 10.68 5.68
N THR A 238 24.74 10.92 6.06
CA THR A 238 24.38 12.12 6.82
C THR A 238 23.44 11.73 7.95
N HIS A 239 24.04 11.74 9.13
CA HIS A 239 23.48 11.75 10.47
C HIS A 239 22.00 12.16 10.55
N PHE A 240 21.21 11.29 11.17
CA PHE A 240 19.92 11.64 11.75
C PHE A 240 20.09 12.87 12.67
N ALA A 241 19.56 14.01 12.24
CA ALA A 241 19.31 15.12 13.14
C ALA A 241 18.14 14.73 14.05
N THR A 242 18.48 14.28 15.26
CA THR A 242 17.58 14.20 16.39
C THR A 242 17.24 15.62 16.82
N HIS A 243 16.10 16.14 16.38
CA HIS A 243 15.48 17.26 17.09
C HIS A 243 14.73 16.72 18.30
N ALA A 244 15.50 16.49 19.36
CA ALA A 244 14.99 16.43 20.72
C ALA A 244 15.58 17.60 21.52
N THR A 245 14.70 18.26 22.28
CA THR A 245 14.84 19.35 23.28
C THR A 245 14.54 20.77 22.78
N SER A 246 13.76 21.59 23.48
CA SER A 246 12.87 21.39 24.64
C SER A 246 12.00 22.64 24.78
N GLY A 247 10.72 22.48 25.11
CA GLY A 247 9.87 23.56 25.56
C GLY A 247 8.77 22.98 26.43
N ASN A 248 8.94 23.08 27.75
CA ASN A 248 7.92 22.72 28.74
C ASN A 248 6.63 23.50 28.46
N ALA A 249 5.67 22.85 27.85
CA ALA A 249 4.27 23.17 28.03
C ALA A 249 3.58 21.83 28.34
N LYS A 250 3.02 21.70 29.54
CA LYS A 250 2.00 20.70 29.81
C LYS A 250 0.80 21.04 28.95
N GLU A 251 0.84 20.62 27.70
CA GLU A 251 -0.31 20.64 26.82
C GLU A 251 -1.22 19.52 27.33
N THR A 252 -2.27 19.92 28.05
CA THR A 252 -3.40 19.06 28.30
C THR A 252 -3.99 18.70 26.94
N ASP A 253 -3.50 17.60 26.35
CA ASP A 253 -4.01 16.98 25.13
C ASP A 253 -5.48 16.61 25.36
N SER A 254 -6.36 17.56 25.04
CA SER A 254 -7.79 17.38 25.19
C SER A 254 -8.21 16.18 24.35
N GLY A 255 -8.96 15.25 24.94
CA GLY A 255 -9.40 14.02 24.24
C GLY A 255 -10.07 14.29 22.89
N PHE A 256 -10.64 15.48 22.70
CA PHE A 256 -11.27 15.94 21.46
C PHE A 256 -10.29 16.03 20.26
N ALA A 257 -9.09 16.58 20.44
CA ALA A 257 -8.11 16.75 19.36
C ALA A 257 -7.61 15.38 18.82
N ALA A 258 -7.36 14.44 19.72
CA ALA A 258 -6.95 13.09 19.36
C ALA A 258 -8.07 12.28 18.67
N VAL A 259 -9.34 12.47 19.05
CA VAL A 259 -10.51 11.85 18.37
C VAL A 259 -10.67 12.38 16.95
N GLN A 260 -10.52 13.69 16.77
CA GLN A 260 -10.60 14.35 15.46
C GLN A 260 -9.49 13.86 14.52
N CYS A 261 -8.28 13.66 15.05
CA CYS A 261 -7.15 13.09 14.31
C CYS A 261 -7.41 11.64 13.83
N HIS A 262 -7.98 10.77 14.67
CA HIS A 262 -8.31 9.39 14.26
C HIS A 262 -9.45 9.32 13.25
N ARG A 263 -10.46 10.19 13.41
CA ARG A 263 -11.56 10.31 12.44
C ARG A 263 -11.02 10.75 11.08
N GLU A 264 -10.20 11.80 11.04
CA GLU A 264 -9.58 12.29 9.81
C GLU A 264 -8.68 11.23 9.16
N MET A 265 -7.90 10.49 9.96
CA MET A 265 -7.08 9.36 9.47
C MET A 265 -7.94 8.30 8.77
N LYS A 266 -9.02 7.86 9.42
CA LYS A 266 -9.92 6.82 8.90
C LYS A 266 -10.67 7.29 7.65
N VAL A 267 -11.06 8.58 7.58
CA VAL A 267 -11.64 9.21 6.38
C VAL A 267 -10.64 9.23 5.22
N ASN A 268 -9.39 9.65 5.47
CA ASN A 268 -8.36 9.68 4.43
C ASN A 268 -8.01 8.27 3.93
N LEU A 269 -7.93 7.27 4.83
CA LEU A 269 -7.75 5.86 4.46
C LEU A 269 -8.90 5.36 3.57
N PHE A 270 -10.14 5.66 3.96
CA PHE A 270 -11.32 5.31 3.16
C PHE A 270 -11.26 5.97 1.78
N GLN A 271 -11.04 7.28 1.71
CA GLN A 271 -10.93 7.99 0.43
C GLN A 271 -9.82 7.43 -0.46
N LEU A 272 -8.63 7.14 0.09
CA LEU A 272 -7.55 6.53 -0.67
C LEU A 272 -7.97 5.15 -1.19
N SER A 273 -8.62 4.33 -0.36
CA SER A 273 -9.08 3.00 -0.76
C SER A 273 -10.03 3.06 -1.95
N ILE A 274 -10.99 3.98 -1.93
CA ILE A 274 -11.95 4.20 -3.02
C ILE A 274 -11.24 4.68 -4.29
N HIS A 275 -10.32 5.64 -4.19
CA HIS A 275 -9.55 6.10 -5.37
C HIS A 275 -8.76 4.97 -6.02
N CYS A 276 -8.09 4.14 -5.21
CA CYS A 276 -7.32 2.98 -5.70
C CYS A 276 -8.23 1.95 -6.39
N LEU A 277 -9.38 1.61 -5.79
CA LEU A 277 -10.37 0.69 -6.37
C LEU A 277 -10.91 1.21 -7.71
N LEU A 278 -11.36 2.47 -7.71
CA LEU A 278 -11.92 3.11 -8.89
C LEU A 278 -10.90 3.17 -10.02
N TYR A 279 -9.68 3.62 -9.75
CA TYR A 279 -8.64 3.70 -10.79
C TYR A 279 -8.23 2.32 -11.31
N GLY A 280 -8.09 1.32 -10.42
CA GLY A 280 -7.86 -0.06 -10.82
C GLY A 280 -8.95 -0.61 -11.74
N ALA A 281 -10.22 -0.33 -11.41
CA ALA A 281 -11.38 -0.68 -12.24
C ALA A 281 -11.33 0.01 -13.61
N PHE A 282 -11.09 1.32 -13.63
CA PHE A 282 -10.94 2.10 -14.86
C PHE A 282 -9.86 1.49 -15.77
N LEU A 283 -8.67 1.22 -15.26
CA LEU A 283 -7.60 0.56 -16.02
C LEU A 283 -8.02 -0.81 -16.55
N SER A 284 -8.79 -1.59 -15.78
CA SER A 284 -9.28 -2.90 -16.22
C SER A 284 -10.21 -2.78 -17.43
N THR A 285 -10.98 -1.69 -17.54
CA THR A 285 -11.87 -1.47 -18.69
C THR A 285 -11.09 -1.20 -19.97
N ILE A 286 -9.90 -0.63 -19.86
CA ILE A 286 -8.99 -0.41 -20.98
C ILE A 286 -8.45 -1.76 -21.47
N CYS A 287 -8.06 -2.63 -20.54
CA CYS A 287 -7.44 -3.94 -20.84
C CYS A 287 -8.44 -4.98 -21.34
N PHE A 288 -9.61 -5.06 -20.71
CA PHE A 288 -10.55 -6.18 -20.85
C PHE A 288 -11.96 -5.75 -21.28
N GLY A 289 -12.18 -4.45 -21.45
CA GLY A 289 -13.49 -3.88 -21.78
C GLY A 289 -14.41 -3.66 -20.56
N PRO A 290 -15.60 -3.08 -20.77
CA PRO A 290 -16.50 -2.63 -19.69
C PRO A 290 -17.06 -3.74 -18.78
N ARG A 291 -16.93 -5.02 -19.17
CA ARG A 291 -17.42 -6.18 -18.40
C ARG A 291 -16.27 -7.00 -17.80
N SER A 292 -15.18 -6.34 -17.45
CA SER A 292 -14.05 -7.05 -16.85
C SER A 292 -14.45 -7.64 -15.48
N PRO A 293 -13.92 -8.81 -15.09
CA PRO A 293 -14.20 -9.38 -13.76
C PRO A 293 -13.78 -8.45 -12.62
N LEU A 294 -12.70 -7.69 -12.83
CA LEU A 294 -12.18 -6.75 -11.85
C LEU A 294 -13.10 -5.53 -11.69
N MET A 295 -13.67 -5.05 -12.79
CA MET A 295 -14.72 -4.02 -12.76
C MET A 295 -15.92 -4.51 -11.93
N SER A 296 -16.49 -5.68 -12.24
CA SER A 296 -17.62 -6.22 -11.47
C SER A 296 -17.29 -6.44 -9.99
N LYS A 297 -16.04 -6.83 -9.66
CA LYS A 297 -15.59 -6.93 -8.27
C LYS A 297 -15.63 -5.58 -7.56
N VAL A 298 -15.10 -4.54 -8.20
CA VAL A 298 -15.11 -3.18 -7.65
C VAL A 298 -16.54 -2.66 -7.52
N GLU A 299 -17.41 -2.90 -8.50
CA GLU A 299 -18.82 -2.51 -8.43
C GLU A 299 -19.54 -3.13 -7.22
N ASN A 300 -19.33 -4.42 -6.97
CA ASN A 300 -19.91 -5.09 -5.80
C ASN A 300 -19.41 -4.45 -4.51
N LEU A 301 -18.08 -4.22 -4.39
CA LEU A 301 -17.50 -3.55 -3.22
C LEU A 301 -18.10 -2.15 -3.02
N LEU A 302 -18.22 -1.35 -4.07
CA LEU A 302 -18.79 0.00 -3.98
C LEU A 302 -20.30 -0.03 -3.68
N SER A 303 -21.02 -1.05 -4.14
CA SER A 303 -22.44 -1.25 -3.84
C SER A 303 -22.67 -1.60 -2.37
N ASP A 304 -21.83 -2.48 -1.82
CA ASP A 304 -21.84 -2.84 -0.40
C ASP A 304 -21.57 -1.61 0.48
N GLU A 305 -20.74 -0.68 0.01
CA GLU A 305 -20.51 0.62 0.68
C GLU A 305 -21.62 1.67 0.45
N GLY A 306 -22.66 1.36 -0.34
CA GLY A 306 -23.72 2.30 -0.70
C GLY A 306 -23.30 3.43 -1.66
N ILE A 307 -22.13 3.31 -2.29
CA ILE A 307 -21.53 4.34 -3.14
C ILE A 307 -22.22 4.42 -4.50
N LEU A 308 -22.71 3.30 -5.04
CA LEU A 308 -23.37 3.28 -6.35
C LEU A 308 -24.89 3.52 -6.26
N ASN A 309 -25.49 3.35 -5.09
CA ASN A 309 -26.93 3.49 -4.86
C ASN A 309 -27.35 4.92 -4.42
N SER A 310 -26.47 5.91 -4.59
CA SER A 310 -26.62 7.29 -4.12
C SER A 310 -26.64 8.33 -5.24
#